data_AF-A0A3D0Z151-F1
#
_entry.id   AF-A0A3D0Z151-F1
#
_cell.length_a   1.000
_cell.length_b   1.000
_cell.length_c   1.000
_cell.angle_alpha   90.00
_cell.angle_beta   90.00
_cell.angle_gamma   90.00
#
_symmetry.space_group_name_H-M   'P 1'
#
loop_
_entity.id
_entity.type
_entity.pdbx_description
1 polymer ?
#
loop_
_entity_poly.entity_id
_entity_poly.type
_entity_poly.pdbx_seq_one_letter_code
_entity_poly.pdbx_strand_id
1 'polypeptide(L)'
;MRRLAGLVLVALTLASLGRGAAASPEAVRPSFRAMDSGVSGDAEVLLGGRIIMRLSAPAGGMSVEERAMVVVARLTSLLFHGLDPWSIGPAVAEDGNILIMASGLPVATVDDETGRRQGVSRTGLALNWANNLREALGAPSLEFHDETGLASWYGPGFHGR
;
A
#
# COMPACT_ATOMS: atom_id res chain seq x y z
N MET A 1 -40.18 -58.85 -36.37
CA MET A 1 -40.84 -57.64 -35.83
C MET A 1 -39.95 -57.05 -34.75
N ARG A 2 -39.58 -55.75 -34.88
CA ARG A 2 -39.35 -54.73 -33.83
C ARG A 2 -38.92 -55.25 -32.42
N ARG A 3 -37.82 -54.81 -31.79
CA ARG A 3 -37.43 -53.41 -31.51
C ARG A 3 -35.94 -53.28 -31.15
N LEU A 4 -35.37 -52.17 -31.61
CA LEU A 4 -34.17 -51.50 -31.11
C LEU A 4 -34.38 -51.04 -29.66
N ALA A 5 -33.37 -51.17 -28.81
CA ALA A 5 -33.22 -50.36 -27.60
C ALA A 5 -31.75 -49.93 -27.50
N GLY A 6 -31.52 -48.65 -27.75
CA GLY A 6 -30.22 -48.02 -27.88
C GLY A 6 -29.45 -47.95 -26.57
N LEU A 7 -28.15 -48.18 -26.68
CA LEU A 7 -27.14 -47.92 -25.67
C LEU A 7 -26.85 -46.40 -25.69
N VAL A 8 -27.29 -45.68 -24.65
CA VAL A 8 -26.92 -44.27 -24.46
C VAL A 8 -25.51 -44.24 -23.87
N LEU A 9 -24.53 -43.83 -24.69
CA LEU A 9 -23.16 -43.57 -24.26
C LEU A 9 -23.11 -42.18 -23.61
N VAL A 10 -22.97 -42.11 -22.29
CA VAL A 10 -22.73 -40.84 -21.58
C VAL A 10 -21.24 -40.52 -21.68
N ALA A 11 -20.90 -39.61 -22.59
CA ALA A 11 -19.56 -39.04 -22.68
C ALA A 11 -19.37 -38.00 -21.56
N LEU A 12 -18.63 -38.38 -20.51
CA LEU A 12 -18.23 -37.48 -19.43
C LEU A 12 -16.99 -36.68 -19.90
N THR A 13 -17.21 -35.55 -20.57
CA THR A 13 -16.14 -34.59 -20.84
C THR A 13 -15.75 -33.89 -19.55
N LEU A 14 -14.65 -34.31 -18.92
CA LEU A 14 -13.95 -33.50 -17.93
C LEU A 14 -13.36 -32.28 -18.64
N ALA A 15 -14.06 -31.15 -18.56
CA ALA A 15 -13.47 -29.85 -18.81
C ALA A 15 -12.40 -29.61 -17.73
N SER A 16 -11.14 -29.73 -18.12
CA SER A 16 -10.02 -29.23 -17.32
C SER A 16 -10.14 -27.71 -17.25
N LEU A 17 -10.80 -27.20 -16.20
CA LEU A 17 -10.75 -25.78 -15.89
C LEU A 17 -9.29 -25.37 -15.76
N GLY A 18 -8.95 -24.30 -16.47
CA GLY A 18 -7.63 -23.70 -16.48
C GLY A 18 -7.12 -23.58 -15.05
N ARG A 19 -6.06 -24.33 -14.77
CA ARG A 19 -5.19 -24.11 -13.63
C ARG A 19 -4.56 -22.75 -13.89
N GLY A 20 -5.24 -21.70 -13.44
CA GLY A 20 -4.63 -20.39 -13.30
C GLY A 20 -3.30 -20.63 -12.61
N ALA A 21 -2.21 -20.29 -13.28
CA ALA A 21 -0.91 -20.23 -12.65
C ALA A 21 -1.12 -19.32 -11.44
N ALA A 22 -1.26 -19.91 -10.26
CA ALA A 22 -1.14 -19.20 -9.01
C ALA A 22 0.21 -18.50 -9.16
N ALA A 23 0.17 -17.18 -9.28
CA ALA A 23 1.37 -16.36 -9.24
C ALA A 23 2.17 -16.93 -8.06
N SER A 24 3.33 -17.50 -8.36
CA SER A 24 4.25 -17.94 -7.33
C SER A 24 4.36 -16.77 -6.34
N PRO A 25 4.37 -16.99 -5.02
CA PRO A 25 4.62 -15.95 -4.05
C PRO A 25 6.08 -15.50 -4.23
N GLU A 26 6.33 -14.75 -5.30
CA GLU A 26 7.41 -13.80 -5.38
C GLU A 26 7.19 -12.93 -4.16
N ALA A 27 7.98 -13.23 -3.12
CA ALA A 27 7.84 -12.66 -1.81
C ALA A 27 7.57 -11.16 -1.95
N VAL A 28 6.54 -10.66 -1.27
CA VAL A 28 6.13 -9.26 -1.29
C VAL A 28 7.35 -8.41 -0.90
N ARG A 29 8.12 -7.98 -1.90
CA ARG A 29 9.42 -7.33 -1.73
C ARG A 29 9.25 -5.85 -2.00
N PRO A 30 9.58 -5.00 -1.03
CA PRO A 30 9.67 -3.56 -1.26
C PRO A 30 10.76 -3.26 -2.29
N SER A 31 10.48 -2.33 -3.20
CA SER A 31 11.46 -1.80 -4.15
C SER A 31 11.12 -0.34 -4.45
N PHE A 32 11.99 0.35 -5.16
CA PHE A 32 11.69 1.69 -5.64
C PHE A 32 12.14 1.88 -7.09
N ARG A 33 11.57 2.90 -7.73
CA ARG A 33 11.92 3.35 -9.07
C ARG A 33 12.06 4.87 -9.05
N ALA A 34 13.24 5.37 -9.37
CA ALA A 34 13.43 6.79 -9.65
C ALA A 34 12.78 7.12 -11.02
N MET A 35 12.08 8.25 -11.08
CA MET A 35 11.54 8.82 -12.31
C MET A 35 12.34 10.07 -12.64
N ASP A 36 12.94 10.07 -13.83
CA ASP A 36 13.71 11.20 -14.32
C ASP A 36 12.75 12.27 -14.87
N SER A 37 12.22 13.11 -13.98
CA SER A 37 11.26 14.19 -14.30
C SER A 37 11.88 15.59 -14.17
N GLY A 38 13.20 15.73 -13.94
CA GLY A 38 13.92 17.00 -13.88
C GLY A 38 14.65 17.27 -12.56
N VAL A 39 14.87 18.56 -12.23
CA VAL A 39 15.83 19.05 -11.20
C VAL A 39 15.61 18.51 -9.78
N SER A 40 14.44 17.96 -9.45
CA SER A 40 14.16 17.40 -8.11
C SER A 40 13.91 15.89 -8.09
N GLY A 41 13.67 15.26 -9.26
CA GLY A 41 13.24 13.86 -9.40
C GLY A 41 11.94 13.52 -8.69
N ASP A 42 11.27 12.46 -9.15
CA ASP A 42 10.23 11.77 -8.38
C ASP A 42 10.71 10.34 -8.11
N ALA A 43 10.19 9.70 -7.06
CA ALA A 43 10.42 8.28 -6.83
C ALA A 43 9.13 7.57 -6.45
N GLU A 44 8.94 6.40 -7.04
CA GLU A 44 7.85 5.49 -6.67
C GLU A 44 8.39 4.40 -5.77
N VAL A 45 7.74 4.15 -4.64
CA VAL A 45 7.98 2.97 -3.81
C VAL A 45 6.93 1.94 -4.17
N LEU A 46 7.37 0.71 -4.42
CA LEU A 46 6.55 -0.40 -4.84
C LEU A 46 6.57 -1.52 -3.80
N LEU A 47 5.47 -2.25 -3.70
CA LEU A 47 5.35 -3.46 -2.91
C LEU A 47 4.60 -4.53 -3.71
N GLY A 48 5.27 -5.65 -4.00
CA GLY A 48 4.69 -6.69 -4.86
C GLY A 48 4.31 -6.15 -6.26
N GLY A 49 5.09 -5.21 -6.80
CA GLY A 49 4.85 -4.57 -8.10
C GLY A 49 3.77 -3.47 -8.10
N ARG A 50 3.10 -3.20 -6.97
CA ARG A 50 2.10 -2.13 -6.84
C ARG A 50 2.75 -0.87 -6.28
N ILE A 51 2.48 0.30 -6.86
CA ILE A 51 2.94 1.58 -6.32
C ILE A 51 2.18 1.85 -5.02
N ILE A 52 2.91 1.95 -3.91
CA ILE A 52 2.35 2.26 -2.60
C ILE A 52 2.53 3.73 -2.21
N MET A 53 3.62 4.37 -2.66
CA MET A 53 3.94 5.75 -2.36
C MET A 53 4.61 6.42 -3.56
N ARG A 54 4.33 7.71 -3.75
CA ARG A 54 5.03 8.58 -4.69
C ARG A 54 5.65 9.73 -3.92
N LEU A 55 6.97 9.79 -3.92
CA LEU A 55 7.75 10.85 -3.29
C LEU A 55 8.13 11.85 -4.37
N SER A 56 7.83 13.13 -4.14
CA SER A 56 8.01 14.18 -5.15
C SER A 56 8.84 15.35 -4.66
N ALA A 57 9.40 15.29 -3.46
CA ALA A 57 10.25 16.37 -2.93
C ALA A 57 11.33 15.87 -1.97
N PRO A 58 12.48 16.57 -1.88
CA PRO A 58 13.44 16.38 -0.80
C PRO A 58 12.81 16.71 0.56
N ALA A 59 13.20 16.00 1.62
CA ALA A 59 12.76 16.27 2.99
C ALA A 59 13.74 15.68 4.00
N GLY A 60 13.86 16.31 5.18
CA GLY A 60 14.75 15.80 6.26
C GLY A 60 16.22 15.75 5.88
N GLY A 61 16.68 16.63 4.97
CA GLY A 61 18.05 16.64 4.46
C GLY A 61 18.36 15.55 3.42
N MET A 62 17.35 14.79 2.99
CA MET A 62 17.48 13.71 2.00
C MET A 62 16.88 14.11 0.66
N SER A 63 17.52 13.69 -0.42
CA SER A 63 16.95 13.67 -1.76
C SER A 63 15.74 12.72 -1.85
N VAL A 64 14.95 12.86 -2.91
CA VAL A 64 13.77 12.00 -3.15
C VAL A 64 14.16 10.53 -3.23
N GLU A 65 15.29 10.23 -3.89
CA GLU A 65 15.81 8.87 -4.02
C GLU A 65 16.27 8.29 -2.67
N GLU A 66 17.02 9.05 -1.88
CA GLU A 66 17.44 8.64 -0.53
C GLU A 66 16.24 8.35 0.38
N ARG A 67 15.19 9.17 0.30
CA ARG A 67 13.94 8.90 1.01
C ARG A 67 13.30 7.58 0.56
N ALA A 68 13.23 7.34 -0.75
CA ALA A 68 12.68 6.09 -1.27
C ALA A 68 13.48 4.87 -0.79
N MET A 69 14.82 4.96 -0.79
CA MET A 69 15.70 3.92 -0.25
C MET A 69 15.44 3.65 1.23
N VAL A 70 15.32 4.70 2.05
CA VAL A 70 15.03 4.57 3.48
C VAL A 70 13.66 3.90 3.72
N VAL A 71 12.65 4.26 2.94
CA VAL A 71 11.32 3.63 3.03
C VAL A 71 11.39 2.15 2.67
N VAL A 72 12.07 1.79 1.57
CA VAL A 72 12.28 0.40 1.15
C VAL A 72 13.00 -0.40 2.23
N ALA A 73 14.07 0.15 2.82
CA ALA A 73 14.82 -0.51 3.88
C ALA A 73 13.97 -0.76 5.13
N ARG A 74 13.17 0.24 5.55
CA ARG A 74 12.26 0.13 6.69
C ARG A 74 11.18 -0.91 6.45
N LEU A 75 10.51 -0.88 5.30
CA LEU A 75 9.50 -1.87 4.94
C LEU A 75 10.09 -3.27 4.88
N THR A 76 11.31 -3.42 4.33
CA THR A 76 11.99 -4.72 4.27
C THR A 76 12.24 -5.28 5.66
N SER A 77 12.75 -4.45 6.58
CA SER A 77 12.97 -4.83 7.98
C SER A 77 11.67 -5.21 8.68
N LEU A 78 10.64 -4.37 8.55
CA LEU A 78 9.32 -4.61 9.15
C LEU A 78 8.70 -5.92 8.65
N LEU A 79 8.71 -6.17 7.34
CA LEU A 79 8.20 -7.41 6.76
C LEU A 79 8.99 -8.63 7.22
N PHE A 80 10.31 -8.51 7.32
CA PHE A 80 11.16 -9.57 7.88
C PHE A 80 10.80 -9.90 9.33
N HIS A 81 10.41 -8.89 10.11
CA HIS A 81 9.98 -9.03 11.51
C HIS A 81 8.48 -9.35 11.69
N GLY A 82 7.76 -9.67 10.61
CA GLY A 82 6.36 -10.06 10.69
C GLY A 82 5.41 -8.89 10.95
N LEU A 83 5.62 -7.78 10.24
CA LEU A 83 4.71 -6.62 10.20
C LEU A 83 3.24 -7.06 10.21
N ASP A 84 2.46 -6.46 11.09
CA ASP A 84 1.00 -6.61 11.14
C ASP A 84 0.35 -5.57 10.21
N PRO A 85 -0.31 -5.97 9.11
CA PRO A 85 -0.96 -5.03 8.19
C PRO A 85 -2.04 -4.17 8.86
N TRP A 86 -2.66 -4.64 9.95
CA TRP A 86 -3.68 -3.88 10.68
C TRP A 86 -3.13 -2.69 11.45
N SER A 87 -1.86 -2.76 11.83
CA SER A 87 -1.14 -1.69 12.53
C SER A 87 -0.69 -0.54 11.64
N ILE A 88 -0.89 -0.64 10.32
CA ILE A 88 -0.56 0.42 9.38
C ILE A 88 -1.58 1.54 9.47
N GLY A 89 -1.10 2.77 9.70
CA GLY A 89 -1.95 3.96 9.67
C GLY A 89 -1.17 5.27 9.77
N PRO A 90 -1.82 6.41 9.48
CA PRO A 90 -1.24 7.73 9.71
C PRO A 90 -1.09 8.03 11.22
N ALA A 91 -0.05 8.76 11.58
CA ALA A 91 0.13 9.32 12.92
C ALA A 91 0.69 10.74 12.85
N VAL A 92 0.51 11.53 13.90
CA VAL A 92 1.12 12.86 14.03
C VAL A 92 2.33 12.73 14.96
N ALA A 93 3.50 13.14 14.47
CA ALA A 93 4.72 13.22 15.26
C ALA A 93 4.66 14.40 16.25
N GLU A 94 5.56 14.40 17.24
CA GLU A 94 5.66 15.48 18.24
C GLU A 94 5.93 16.85 17.62
N ASP A 95 6.62 16.88 16.48
CA ASP A 95 6.92 18.10 15.72
C ASP A 95 5.77 18.55 14.78
N GLY A 96 4.63 17.85 14.81
CA GLY A 96 3.45 18.13 13.99
C GLY A 96 3.50 17.56 12.57
N ASN A 97 4.57 16.86 12.18
CA ASN A 97 4.62 16.18 10.89
C ASN A 97 3.72 14.95 10.86
N ILE A 98 3.14 14.64 9.70
CA ILE A 98 2.34 13.42 9.53
C ILE A 98 3.25 12.29 9.09
N LEU A 99 3.18 11.16 9.80
CA LEU A 99 3.93 9.94 9.54
C LEU A 99 3.00 8.84 9.06
N ILE A 100 3.55 7.91 8.28
CA ILE A 100 3.00 6.56 8.11
C ILE A 100 3.68 5.68 9.14
N MET A 101 2.88 5.06 10.01
CA MET A 101 3.34 4.11 11.01
C MET A 101 2.98 2.69 10.58
N ALA A 102 3.81 1.72 10.95
CA ALA A 102 3.48 0.31 10.88
C ALA A 102 4.15 -0.41 12.05
N SER A 103 3.37 -1.21 12.78
CA SER A 103 3.81 -1.95 13.98
C SER A 103 4.52 -1.06 15.00
N GLY A 104 4.00 0.17 15.17
CA GLY A 104 4.54 1.18 16.09
C GLY A 104 5.80 1.91 15.63
N LEU A 105 6.30 1.63 14.41
CA LEU A 105 7.51 2.24 13.87
C LEU A 105 7.21 3.14 12.67
N PRO A 106 7.94 4.26 12.50
CA PRO A 106 7.76 5.15 11.36
C PRO A 106 8.30 4.53 10.07
N VAL A 107 7.45 4.45 9.06
CA VAL A 107 7.78 4.01 7.70
C VAL A 107 8.25 5.21 6.88
N ALA A 108 7.41 6.23 6.78
CA ALA A 108 7.66 7.42 5.95
C ALA A 108 7.10 8.67 6.63
N THR A 109 7.68 9.83 6.31
CA THR A 109 7.13 11.15 6.66
C THR A 109 6.46 11.74 5.43
N VAL A 110 5.27 12.31 5.62
CA VAL A 110 4.53 13.02 4.58
C VAL A 110 4.93 14.49 4.62
N ASP A 111 5.70 14.91 3.62
CA ASP A 111 6.13 16.30 3.48
C ASP A 111 5.08 17.15 2.74
N ASP A 112 5.04 18.43 3.11
CA ASP A 112 4.12 19.43 2.57
C ASP A 112 4.26 19.58 1.06
N GLU A 113 5.49 19.56 0.55
CA GLU A 113 5.77 19.81 -0.86
C GLU A 113 5.27 18.67 -1.75
N THR A 114 5.41 17.41 -1.31
CA THR A 114 4.83 16.26 -2.01
C THR A 114 3.31 16.33 -2.05
N GLY A 115 2.66 16.69 -0.93
CA GLY A 115 1.20 16.92 -0.91
C GLY A 115 0.77 18.01 -1.88
N ARG A 116 1.47 19.15 -1.86
CA ARG A 116 1.22 20.29 -2.76
C ARG A 116 1.39 19.91 -4.24
N ARG A 117 2.46 19.18 -4.59
CA ARG A 117 2.70 18.72 -5.97
C ARG A 117 1.65 17.74 -6.46
N GLN A 118 1.11 16.92 -5.56
CA GLN A 118 0.07 15.95 -5.89
C GLN A 118 -1.35 16.53 -5.80
N GLY A 119 -1.51 17.78 -5.35
CA GLY A 119 -2.81 18.42 -5.18
C GLY A 119 -3.66 17.81 -4.06
N VAL A 120 -3.03 17.17 -3.06
CA VAL A 120 -3.70 16.49 -1.95
C VAL A 120 -3.19 17.05 -0.62
N SER A 121 -4.05 17.16 0.39
CA SER A 121 -3.64 17.52 1.74
C SER A 121 -2.67 16.49 2.31
N ARG A 122 -1.81 16.88 3.28
CA ARG A 122 -0.89 15.92 3.94
C ARG A 122 -1.64 14.76 4.58
N THR A 123 -2.77 15.03 5.21
CA THR A 123 -3.62 13.99 5.81
C THR A 123 -4.19 13.05 4.76
N GLY A 124 -4.69 13.59 3.64
CA GLY A 124 -5.21 12.78 2.53
C GLY A 124 -4.12 11.95 1.88
N LEU A 125 -2.92 12.52 1.70
CA LEU A 125 -1.76 11.81 1.17
C LEU A 125 -1.30 10.69 2.11
N ALA A 126 -1.28 10.96 3.42
CA ALA A 126 -0.95 9.97 4.43
C ALA A 126 -1.94 8.79 4.42
N LEU A 127 -3.24 9.11 4.36
CA LEU A 127 -4.28 8.10 4.24
C LEU A 127 -4.10 7.26 2.97
N ASN A 128 -3.88 7.89 1.82
CA ASN A 128 -3.69 7.19 0.56
C ASN A 128 -2.50 6.22 0.63
N TRP A 129 -1.37 6.66 1.17
CA TRP A 129 -0.19 5.80 1.34
C TRP A 129 -0.44 4.65 2.32
N ALA A 130 -1.09 4.91 3.45
CA ALA A 130 -1.47 3.87 4.40
C ALA A 130 -2.39 2.83 3.76
N ASN A 131 -3.43 3.26 3.04
CA ASN A 131 -4.38 2.38 2.38
C ASN A 131 -3.74 1.56 1.27
N ASN A 132 -2.90 2.16 0.42
CA ASN A 132 -2.17 1.42 -0.60
C ASN A 132 -1.28 0.32 0.02
N LEU A 133 -0.63 0.61 1.15
CA LEU A 133 0.20 -0.36 1.85
C LEU A 133 -0.64 -1.48 2.47
N ARG A 134 -1.77 -1.16 3.10
CA ARG A 134 -2.72 -2.12 3.68
C ARG A 134 -3.28 -3.06 2.61
N GLU A 135 -3.75 -2.49 1.49
CA GLU A 135 -4.27 -3.26 0.36
C GLU A 135 -3.22 -4.17 -0.25
N ALA A 136 -1.98 -3.68 -0.42
CA ALA A 136 -0.87 -4.50 -0.94
C ALA A 136 -0.53 -5.69 -0.01
N LEU A 137 -0.92 -5.61 1.26
CA LEU A 137 -0.71 -6.63 2.28
C LEU A 137 -1.99 -7.39 2.67
N GLY A 138 -3.10 -7.15 1.98
CA GLY A 138 -4.36 -7.85 2.20
C GLY A 138 -5.18 -7.39 3.43
N ALA A 139 -4.87 -6.22 3.99
CA ALA A 139 -5.72 -5.56 4.99
C ALA A 139 -6.71 -4.59 4.31
N PRO A 140 -7.91 -4.38 4.88
CA PRO A 140 -8.86 -3.44 4.36
C PRO A 140 -8.42 -2.00 4.61
N SER A 141 -8.84 -1.11 3.72
CA SER A 141 -8.52 0.31 3.74
C SER A 141 -9.15 1.00 4.95
N LEU A 142 -8.48 2.03 5.44
CA LEU A 142 -8.98 2.94 6.46
C LEU A 142 -9.94 3.94 5.82
N GLU A 143 -11.01 4.27 6.55
CA GLU A 143 -12.00 5.26 6.11
C GLU A 143 -11.74 6.63 6.74
N PHE A 144 -11.89 7.68 5.93
CA PHE A 144 -11.93 9.07 6.39
C PHE A 144 -13.38 9.45 6.71
N HIS A 145 -13.63 9.90 7.94
CA HIS A 145 -14.93 10.42 8.33
C HIS A 145 -14.83 11.93 8.49
N ASP A 146 -15.14 12.65 7.40
CA ASP A 146 -15.15 14.12 7.37
C ASP A 146 -16.12 14.74 8.39
N GLU A 147 -17.23 14.06 8.71
CA GLU A 147 -18.35 14.62 9.48
C GLU A 147 -18.05 14.90 10.96
N THR A 148 -16.93 14.39 11.49
CA THR A 148 -16.56 14.56 12.90
C THR A 148 -15.17 15.16 13.11
N GLY A 149 -14.40 15.35 12.02
CA GLY A 149 -12.96 15.60 12.12
C GLY A 149 -12.17 14.42 12.73
N LEU A 150 -12.81 13.26 12.93
CA LEU A 150 -12.20 12.06 13.47
C LEU A 150 -11.94 11.07 12.34
N ALA A 151 -10.69 10.92 11.95
CA ALA A 151 -10.29 9.77 11.17
C ALA A 151 -10.30 8.50 12.05
N SER A 152 -10.73 7.38 11.47
CA SER A 152 -10.88 6.07 12.16
C SER A 152 -9.61 5.57 12.87
N TRP A 153 -8.44 6.10 12.49
CA TRP A 153 -7.14 5.77 13.07
C TRP A 153 -6.71 6.64 14.26
N TYR A 154 -7.45 7.71 14.63
CA TYR A 154 -7.07 8.56 15.77
C TYR A 154 -7.37 7.93 17.14
N GLY A 155 -8.12 6.83 17.18
CA GLY A 155 -8.56 6.20 18.43
C GLY A 155 -9.55 7.06 19.24
N PRO A 156 -10.17 6.48 20.28
CA PRO A 156 -11.09 7.22 21.15
C PRO A 156 -10.30 8.22 22.01
N GLY A 157 -10.24 9.49 21.61
CA GLY A 157 -9.63 10.55 22.44
C GLY A 157 -9.19 11.82 21.71
N PHE A 158 -9.04 11.79 20.39
CA PHE A 158 -8.64 12.99 19.64
C PHE A 158 -9.80 13.99 19.57
N HIS A 159 -9.73 15.09 20.32
CA HIS A 159 -10.63 16.22 20.16
C HIS A 159 -9.81 17.33 19.51
N GLY A 160 -9.99 17.54 18.21
CA GLY A 160 -9.42 18.66 17.50
C GLY A 160 -9.79 19.96 18.23
N ARG A 161 -8.79 20.76 18.57
CA ARG A 161 -8.96 22.09 19.15
C ARG A 161 -8.94 23.14 18.06
#